data_AF-A0A848FBT1-F1
#
_entry.id   AF-A0A848FBT1-F1
#
_cell.length_a   1.000
_cell.length_b   1.000
_cell.length_c   1.000
_cell.angle_alpha   90.00
_cell.angle_beta   90.00
_cell.angle_gamma   90.00
#
_symmetry.space_group_name_H-M   'P 1'
#
loop_
_entity.id
_entity.type
_entity.pdbx_description
1 polymer ?
#
loop_
_entity_poly.entity_id
_entity_poly.type
_entity_poly.pdbx_seq_one_letter_code
_entity_poly.pdbx_strand_id
1 'polypeptide(L)'
;MSDAFDPRPPQELLALYNRFSARFRSPGVRLRGYRLRWIAFRSEDLDRDIERAVLDLAWGDESVTGQAEFVARAREEVQAGCSLTFVEVALRRSLRCAGGEPLAPATVVLAITMWRSGHPCGLLGRIELDAEGRPTGSVQGPLSLVRMGG
;
A
#
# COMPACT_ATOMS: atom_id res chain seq x y z
N MET A 1 2.80 -28.00 -21.98
CA MET A 1 1.96 -26.79 -22.02
C MET A 1 2.22 -26.05 -20.73
N SER A 2 2.97 -24.95 -20.77
CA SER A 2 3.23 -24.15 -19.58
C SER A 2 1.98 -23.33 -19.32
N ASP A 3 1.19 -23.76 -18.35
CA ASP A 3 0.10 -22.98 -17.77
C ASP A 3 0.78 -21.80 -17.05
N ALA A 4 1.06 -20.74 -17.81
CA ALA A 4 1.72 -19.56 -17.30
C ALA A 4 0.73 -18.88 -16.36
N PHE A 5 0.79 -19.26 -15.09
CA PHE A 5 0.18 -18.52 -13.99
C PHE A 5 0.74 -17.09 -14.09
N ASP A 6 -0.03 -16.20 -14.70
CA ASP A 6 0.16 -14.75 -14.68
C ASP A 6 -0.73 -14.24 -13.56
N PRO A 7 -0.27 -14.28 -12.29
CA PRO A 7 -1.14 -13.94 -11.18
C PRO A 7 -1.35 -12.44 -11.21
N ARG A 8 -2.49 -12.05 -11.77
CA ARG A 8 -2.92 -10.67 -11.76
C ARG A 8 -3.54 -10.35 -10.40
N PRO A 9 -3.30 -9.14 -9.87
CA PRO A 9 -4.01 -8.67 -8.70
C PRO A 9 -5.52 -8.63 -8.98
N PRO A 10 -6.37 -8.89 -7.97
CA PRO A 10 -7.82 -8.78 -8.14
C PRO A 10 -8.22 -7.37 -8.60
N GLN A 11 -9.24 -7.26 -9.46
CA GLN A 11 -9.69 -5.98 -10.01
C GLN A 11 -10.16 -5.03 -8.90
N GLU A 12 -10.76 -5.58 -7.86
CA GLU A 12 -11.25 -4.86 -6.68
C GLU A 12 -10.09 -4.18 -5.94
N LEU A 13 -8.93 -4.83 -5.90
CA LEU A 13 -7.71 -4.31 -5.28
C LEU A 13 -7.10 -3.18 -6.10
N LEU A 14 -7.21 -3.24 -7.43
CA LEU A 14 -6.85 -2.15 -8.33
C LEU A 14 -7.81 -0.95 -8.20
N ALA A 15 -9.12 -1.21 -8.11
CA ALA A 15 -10.14 -0.18 -7.90
C ALA A 15 -9.91 0.55 -6.56
N LEU A 16 -9.67 -0.21 -5.48
CA LEU A 16 -9.29 0.34 -4.18
C LEU A 16 -8.02 1.19 -4.29
N TYR A 17 -6.97 0.68 -4.94
CA TYR A 17 -5.73 1.42 -5.15
C TYR A 17 -5.98 2.75 -5.85
N ASN A 18 -6.79 2.77 -6.92
CA ASN A 18 -7.06 3.98 -7.68
C ASN A 18 -7.76 5.04 -6.82
N ARG A 19 -8.79 4.66 -6.04
CA ARG A 19 -9.47 5.57 -5.11
C ARG A 19 -8.53 6.06 -4.01
N PHE A 20 -7.79 5.14 -3.40
CA PHE A 20 -6.93 5.42 -2.27
C PHE A 20 -5.76 6.33 -2.67
N SER A 21 -5.10 6.03 -3.79
CA SER A 21 -4.02 6.86 -4.34
C SER A 21 -4.51 8.24 -4.79
N ALA A 22 -5.76 8.38 -5.25
CA ALA A 22 -6.33 9.69 -5.59
C ALA A 22 -6.43 10.61 -4.36
N ARG A 23 -6.73 10.07 -3.17
CA ARG A 23 -6.75 10.84 -1.92
C ARG A 23 -5.38 11.43 -1.61
N PHE A 24 -4.31 10.65 -1.70
CA PHE A 24 -2.94 11.13 -1.48
C PHE A 24 -2.43 12.10 -2.55
N ARG A 25 -3.07 12.12 -3.72
CA ARG A 25 -2.76 13.04 -4.82
C ARG A 25 -3.63 14.29 -4.84
N SER A 26 -4.60 14.40 -3.93
CA SER A 26 -5.54 15.52 -3.94
C SER A 26 -4.81 16.85 -3.69
N PRO A 27 -5.22 17.94 -4.36
CA PRO A 27 -4.66 19.26 -4.12
C PRO A 27 -4.71 19.61 -2.62
N GLY A 28 -3.60 20.08 -2.07
CA GLY A 28 -3.49 20.45 -0.66
C GLY A 28 -2.97 19.36 0.27
N VAL A 29 -2.84 18.11 -0.19
CA VAL A 29 -2.17 17.06 0.58
C VAL A 29 -0.70 17.41 0.78
N ARG A 30 -0.26 17.34 2.05
CA ARG A 30 1.15 17.49 2.46
C ARG A 30 1.51 16.34 3.38
N LEU A 31 2.45 15.51 2.95
CA LEU A 31 2.87 14.30 3.67
C LEU A 31 4.16 14.51 4.46
N ARG A 32 4.50 15.78 4.76
CA ARG A 32 5.64 16.11 5.60
C ARG A 32 5.44 15.52 7.01
N GLY A 33 6.36 14.65 7.42
CA GLY A 33 6.27 13.95 8.71
C GLY A 33 5.43 12.68 8.70
N TYR A 34 4.79 12.35 7.57
CA TYR A 34 4.17 11.03 7.37
C TYR A 34 5.26 9.96 7.46
N ARG A 35 4.97 8.81 8.07
CA ARG A 35 5.95 7.73 8.21
C ARG A 35 5.42 6.44 7.65
N LEU A 36 4.44 5.88 8.33
CA LEU A 36 3.84 4.59 8.03
C LEU A 36 2.40 4.60 8.55
N ARG A 37 1.52 3.93 7.84
CA ARG A 37 0.17 3.62 8.29
C ARG A 37 -0.22 2.25 7.74
N TRP A 38 -0.81 1.43 8.58
CA TRP A 38 -1.36 0.14 8.22
C TRP A 38 -2.87 0.15 8.40
N ILE A 39 -3.60 -0.34 7.41
CA ILE A 39 -5.07 -0.39 7.44
C ILE A 39 -5.53 -1.75 6.96
N ALA A 40 -6.45 -2.36 7.69
CA ALA A 40 -7.11 -3.60 7.32
C ALA A 40 -8.58 -3.33 7.08
N PHE A 41 -9.13 -3.92 6.03
CA PHE A 41 -10.53 -3.85 5.65
C PHE A 41 -11.09 -5.26 5.50
N ARG A 42 -12.39 -5.43 5.73
CA ARG A 42 -13.08 -6.64 5.27
C ARG A 42 -13.17 -6.59 3.75
N SER A 43 -12.70 -7.65 3.09
CA SER A 43 -12.74 -7.78 1.65
C SER A 43 -14.16 -7.62 1.09
N GLU A 44 -15.14 -8.24 1.76
CA GLU A 44 -16.55 -8.19 1.34
C GLU A 44 -17.16 -6.78 1.43
N ASP A 45 -16.73 -5.97 2.39
CA ASP A 45 -17.15 -4.58 2.50
C ASP A 45 -16.60 -3.77 1.31
N LEU A 46 -15.34 -3.98 0.96
CA LEU A 46 -14.70 -3.30 -0.17
C LEU A 46 -15.33 -3.68 -1.51
N ASP A 47 -15.72 -4.95 -1.68
CA ASP A 47 -16.42 -5.43 -2.88
C ASP A 47 -17.80 -4.74 -3.04
N ARG A 48 -18.33 -4.17 -1.95
CA ARG A 48 -19.56 -3.34 -1.92
C ARG A 48 -19.28 -1.84 -1.86
N ASP A 49 -18.04 -1.42 -2.13
CA ASP A 49 -17.56 -0.04 -2.04
C ASP A 49 -17.69 0.60 -0.63
N ILE A 50 -17.69 -0.23 0.42
CA ILE A 50 -17.69 0.21 1.82
C ILE A 50 -16.26 0.20 2.35
N GLU A 51 -15.66 1.38 2.51
CA GLU A 51 -14.30 1.53 3.04
C GLU A 51 -14.30 1.75 4.56
N ARG A 52 -14.66 0.70 5.31
CA ARG A 52 -14.62 0.69 6.78
C ARG A 52 -13.43 -0.13 7.28
N ALA A 53 -12.47 0.54 7.91
CA ALA A 53 -11.33 -0.15 8.51
C ALA A 53 -11.78 -1.01 9.70
N VAL A 54 -11.27 -2.24 9.76
CA VAL A 54 -11.34 -3.08 10.98
C VAL A 54 -10.22 -2.72 11.94
N LEU A 55 -9.06 -2.37 11.40
CA LEU A 55 -7.91 -1.92 12.15
C LEU A 55 -7.18 -0.85 11.33
N ASP A 56 -6.81 0.25 11.98
CA ASP A 56 -6.11 1.38 11.36
C ASP A 56 -5.09 1.92 12.35
N LEU A 57 -3.81 1.73 12.05
CA LEU A 57 -2.69 2.08 12.93
C LEU A 57 -1.72 3.00 12.21
N ALA A 58 -1.42 4.17 12.78
CA ALA A 58 -0.34 5.02 12.32
C ALA A 58 0.99 4.63 12.99
N TRP A 59 2.11 5.05 12.39
CA TRP A 59 3.41 4.92 13.02
C TRP A 59 3.41 5.56 14.41
N GLY A 60 3.72 4.77 15.44
CA GLY A 60 3.78 5.22 16.82
C GLY A 60 2.46 5.07 17.60
N ASP A 61 1.37 4.63 16.94
CA ASP A 61 0.18 4.15 17.63
C ASP A 61 0.46 2.72 18.15
N GLU A 62 0.72 2.60 19.46
CA GLU A 62 0.96 1.34 20.18
C GLU A 62 2.15 0.46 19.71
N SER A 63 2.35 -0.68 20.41
CA SER A 63 3.51 -1.59 20.34
C SER A 63 3.71 -2.35 19.03
N VAL A 64 2.97 -2.04 17.97
CA VAL A 64 3.04 -2.80 16.71
C VAL A 64 4.32 -2.44 15.98
N THR A 65 5.29 -3.36 16.03
CA THR A 65 6.64 -3.12 15.49
C THR A 65 6.79 -3.60 14.04
N GLY A 66 5.82 -4.34 13.51
CA GLY A 66 5.92 -4.92 12.17
C GLY A 66 4.63 -5.41 11.54
N GLN A 67 4.72 -5.65 10.22
CA GLN A 67 3.60 -6.06 9.37
C GLN A 67 2.92 -7.37 9.84
N ALA A 68 3.69 -8.36 10.31
CA ALA A 68 3.13 -9.64 10.75
C ALA A 68 2.26 -9.50 12.01
N GLU A 69 2.67 -8.65 12.95
CA GLU A 69 1.91 -8.36 14.17
C GLU A 69 0.62 -7.59 13.83
N PHE A 70 0.71 -6.62 12.93
CA PHE A 70 -0.46 -5.93 12.40
C PHE A 70 -1.46 -6.91 11.75
N VAL A 71 -0.98 -7.84 10.91
CA VAL A 71 -1.83 -8.85 10.26
C VAL A 71 -2.48 -9.77 11.29
N ALA A 72 -1.74 -10.20 12.32
CA ALA A 72 -2.27 -11.03 13.39
C ALA A 72 -3.40 -10.31 14.15
N ARG A 73 -3.16 -9.08 14.62
CA ARG A 73 -4.17 -8.26 15.32
C ARG A 73 -5.41 -8.04 14.45
N ALA A 74 -5.24 -7.67 13.18
CA ALA A 74 -6.36 -7.46 12.27
C ALA A 74 -7.23 -8.72 12.08
N ARG A 75 -6.64 -9.92 12.17
CA ARG A 75 -7.39 -11.19 12.10
C ARG A 75 -8.18 -11.47 13.38
N GLU A 76 -7.72 -10.99 14.53
CA GLU A 76 -8.43 -11.12 15.82
C GLU A 76 -9.70 -10.24 15.86
N GLU A 77 -9.71 -9.14 15.10
CA GLU A 77 -10.87 -8.22 14.99
C GLU A 77 -12.04 -8.74 14.14
N VAL A 78 -11.87 -9.88 13.46
CA VAL A 78 -12.88 -10.45 12.55
C VAL A 78 -13.18 -11.91 12.85
N GLN A 79 -14.34 -12.38 12.40
CA GLN A 79 -14.71 -13.79 12.52
C GLN A 79 -13.77 -14.66 11.68
N ALA A 80 -13.53 -15.89 12.14
CA ALA A 80 -12.74 -16.86 11.41
C ALA A 80 -13.30 -17.10 10.01
N GLY A 81 -12.42 -17.07 9.00
CA GLY A 81 -12.81 -17.24 7.59
C GLY A 81 -13.14 -15.96 6.83
N CYS A 82 -13.26 -14.81 7.51
CA CYS A 82 -13.39 -13.51 6.83
C CYS A 82 -12.12 -13.20 6.03
N SER A 83 -12.28 -12.81 4.76
CA SER A 83 -11.17 -12.32 3.95
C SER A 83 -10.87 -10.86 4.29
N LEU A 84 -9.58 -10.54 4.44
CA LEU A 84 -9.10 -9.19 4.71
C LEU A 84 -8.30 -8.64 3.54
N THR A 85 -8.47 -7.35 3.27
CA THR A 85 -7.56 -6.58 2.42
C THR A 85 -6.74 -5.66 3.31
N PHE A 86 -5.43 -5.74 3.17
CA PHE A 86 -4.47 -4.96 3.92
C PHE A 86 -3.87 -3.88 3.04
N VAL A 87 -3.60 -2.73 3.63
CA VAL A 87 -2.99 -1.58 3.00
C VAL A 87 -1.85 -1.09 3.89
N GLU A 88 -0.64 -1.05 3.35
CA GLU A 88 0.49 -0.35 3.93
C GLU A 88 0.75 0.91 3.13
N VAL A 89 0.86 2.05 3.81
CA VAL A 89 1.33 3.30 3.21
C VAL A 89 2.56 3.76 3.96
N ALA A 90 3.70 3.85 3.28
CA ALA A 90 4.96 4.21 3.89
C ALA A 90 5.72 5.26 3.07
N LEU A 91 6.35 6.24 3.73
CA LEU A 91 7.37 7.05 3.08
C LEU A 91 8.65 6.25 2.94
N ARG A 92 9.20 6.22 1.73
CA ARG A 92 10.50 5.60 1.42
C ARG A 92 11.37 6.64 0.70
N ARG A 93 12.68 6.56 0.89
CA ARG A 93 13.64 7.31 0.08
C ARG A 93 14.11 6.41 -1.04
N SER A 94 13.88 6.81 -2.28
CA SER A 94 14.38 6.11 -3.46
C SER A 94 15.67 6.79 -3.93
N LEU A 95 16.77 6.03 -3.96
CA LEU A 95 18.00 6.44 -4.63
C LEU A 95 17.87 6.04 -6.11
N ARG A 96 17.84 7.01 -7.02
CA ARG A 96 18.03 6.73 -8.44
C ARG A 96 19.53 6.54 -8.69
N CYS A 97 20.00 5.31 -8.80
CA CYS A 97 21.34 5.04 -9.32
C CYS A 97 21.31 5.17 -10.85
N ALA A 98 21.69 6.34 -11.38
CA ALA A 98 22.07 6.46 -12.78
C ALA A 98 23.56 6.12 -12.89
N GLY A 99 23.92 5.26 -13.84
CA GLY A 99 25.27 4.69 -13.97
C GLY A 99 26.38 5.75 -14.00
N GLY A 100 27.09 5.89 -12.87
CA GLY A 100 28.42 6.48 -12.80
C GLY A 100 28.51 8.01 -12.64
N GLU A 101 27.41 8.75 -12.61
CA GLU A 101 27.42 10.22 -12.46
C GLU A 101 26.76 10.65 -11.14
N PRO A 102 27.08 11.86 -10.59
CA PRO A 102 26.67 12.26 -9.24
C PRO A 102 25.17 12.08 -9.01
N LEU A 103 24.87 11.25 -8.01
CA LEU A 103 23.53 10.84 -7.58
C LEU A 103 22.58 12.03 -7.51
N ALA A 104 21.59 12.06 -8.40
CA ALA A 104 20.44 12.94 -8.25
C ALA A 104 19.89 12.81 -6.81
N PRO A 105 19.44 13.90 -6.16
CA PRO A 105 18.99 13.85 -4.78
C PRO A 105 17.91 12.77 -4.62
N ALA A 106 18.03 11.96 -3.55
CA ALA A 106 17.13 10.86 -3.27
C ALA A 106 15.68 11.36 -3.31
N THR A 107 14.89 10.83 -4.24
CA THR A 107 13.49 11.21 -4.39
C THR A 107 12.71 10.54 -3.26
N VAL A 108 11.91 11.33 -2.54
CA VAL A 108 11.00 10.78 -1.53
C VAL A 108 9.77 10.24 -2.25
N VAL A 109 9.39 9.02 -1.94
CA VAL A 109 8.20 8.37 -2.52
C VAL A 109 7.27 7.91 -1.41
N LEU A 110 5.97 8.08 -1.63
CA LEU A 110 4.94 7.38 -0.87
C LEU A 110 4.71 6.03 -1.54
N ALA A 111 5.10 4.95 -0.88
CA ALA A 111 4.79 3.59 -1.29
C ALA A 111 3.42 3.18 -0.72
N ILE A 112 2.55 2.66 -1.59
CA ILE A 112 1.25 2.10 -1.22
C ILE A 112 1.28 0.62 -1.60
N THR A 113 1.33 -0.27 -0.61
CA THR A 113 1.26 -1.72 -0.81
C THR A 113 -0.13 -2.19 -0.42
N MET A 114 -0.77 -2.99 -1.26
CA MET A 114 -2.08 -3.58 -0.97
C MET A 114 -2.04 -5.08 -1.24
N TRP A 115 -2.64 -5.88 -0.37
CA TRP A 115 -2.75 -7.33 -0.58
C TRP A 115 -4.01 -7.88 0.10
N ARG A 116 -4.52 -9.01 -0.41
CA ARG A 116 -5.70 -9.69 0.13
C ARG A 116 -5.28 -11.02 0.75
N SER A 117 -5.81 -11.34 1.94
CA SER A 117 -5.57 -12.62 2.61
C SER A 117 -6.02 -13.78 1.71
N GLY A 118 -5.16 -14.79 1.57
CA GLY A 118 -5.45 -15.96 0.74
C GLY A 118 -5.27 -15.73 -0.77
N HIS A 119 -4.90 -14.52 -1.21
CA HIS A 119 -4.58 -14.24 -2.61
C HIS A 119 -3.05 -14.16 -2.81
N PRO A 120 -2.48 -14.81 -3.83
CA PRO A 120 -1.02 -14.87 -4.03
C PRO A 120 -0.40 -13.56 -4.54
N CYS A 121 -1.23 -12.63 -5.01
CA CYS A 121 -0.78 -11.34 -5.56
C CYS A 121 -1.36 -10.13 -4.85
N GLY A 122 -0.51 -9.10 -4.74
CA GLY A 122 -0.85 -7.76 -4.27
C GLY A 122 -0.46 -6.68 -5.28
N LEU A 123 -0.59 -5.43 -4.87
CA LEU A 123 -0.21 -4.24 -5.63
C LEU A 123 0.82 -3.42 -4.87
N LEU A 124 1.76 -2.83 -5.61
CA LEU A 124 2.66 -1.78 -5.14
C LEU A 124 2.55 -0.56 -6.03
N GLY A 125 1.96 0.51 -5.49
CA GLY A 125 1.98 1.82 -6.11
C GLY A 125 3.01 2.75 -5.49
N ARG A 126 3.42 3.75 -6.26
CA ARG A 126 4.37 4.79 -5.83
C ARG A 126 3.88 6.15 -6.27
N ILE A 127 3.93 7.11 -5.36
CA ILE A 127 3.67 8.53 -5.62
C ILE A 127 4.95 9.29 -5.28
N GLU A 128 5.54 9.96 -6.27
CA GLU A 128 6.71 10.81 -6.04
C GLU A 128 6.29 12.09 -5.31
N LEU A 129 7.15 12.53 -4.38
CA LEU A 129 6.94 13.73 -3.57
C LEU A 129 8.06 14.76 -3.82
N ASP A 130 7.71 16.04 -3.78
CA ASP A 130 8.67 17.14 -3.75
C ASP A 130 9.34 17.26 -2.36
N ALA A 131 10.26 18.23 -2.22
CA ALA A 131 10.99 18.49 -0.98
C ALA A 131 10.06 18.89 0.19
N GLU A 132 8.90 19.46 -0.12
CA GLU A 132 7.87 19.88 0.82
C GLU A 132 6.90 18.72 1.18
N GLY A 133 7.06 17.55 0.55
CA GLY A 133 6.22 16.37 0.76
C GLY A 133 4.89 16.41 0.03
N ARG A 134 4.79 17.15 -1.08
CA ARG A 134 3.60 17.23 -1.94
C ARG A 134 3.74 16.28 -3.13
N PRO A 135 2.65 15.66 -3.59
CA PRO A 135 2.67 14.81 -4.77
C PRO A 135 3.09 15.59 -6.02
N THR A 136 4.07 15.10 -6.77
CA THR A 136 4.59 15.77 -7.99
C THR A 136 3.79 15.47 -9.25
N GLY A 137 2.83 14.54 -9.18
CA GLY A 137 2.03 14.10 -10.33
C GLY A 137 2.67 12.98 -11.16
N SER A 138 3.96 12.68 -10.97
CA SER A 138 4.61 11.49 -11.52
C SER A 138 4.05 10.24 -10.85
N VAL A 139 3.29 9.44 -11.60
CA VAL A 139 2.70 8.18 -11.11
C VAL A 139 3.20 7.04 -11.99
N GLN A 140 3.87 6.09 -11.36
CA GLN A 140 4.01 4.76 -11.95
C GLN A 140 2.73 3.99 -11.61
N GLY A 141 2.11 3.36 -12.62
CA GLY A 141 0.99 2.44 -12.40
C GLY A 141 1.40 1.37 -11.38
N PRO A 142 0.45 0.86 -10.56
CA PRO A 142 0.81 -0.05 -9.51
C PRO A 142 1.35 -1.35 -10.13
N LEU A 143 2.47 -1.82 -9.63
CA LEU A 143 3.11 -3.05 -10.06
C LEU A 143 2.45 -4.24 -9.34
N SER A 144 2.24 -5.33 -10.06
CA SER A 144 1.85 -6.60 -9.45
C SER A 144 2.99 -7.09 -8.56
N LEU A 145 2.70 -7.34 -7.30
CA LEU A 145 3.62 -8.00 -6.37
C LEU A 145 3.26 -9.47 -6.28
N VAL A 146 4.19 -10.33 -6.73
CA VAL A 146 4.09 -11.78 -6.49
C VAL A 146 4.61 -12.07 -5.09
N ARG A 147 3.75 -12.64 -4.25
CA ARG A 147 4.04 -13.18 -2.92
C ARG A 147 4.51 -12.16 -1.88
N MET A 148 3.53 -11.47 -1.28
CA MET A 148 3.67 -10.90 0.06
C MET A 148 3.18 -11.99 1.04
N GLY A 149 4.11 -12.63 1.74
CA GLY A 149 3.81 -13.72 2.69
C GLY A 149 2.79 -13.29 3.74
N GLY A 150 1.80 -14.16 3.98
CA GLY A 150 0.70 -13.93 4.93
C GLY A 150 1.04 -14.21 6.38
#